data_AF-A0A4U0U1Y6-F1
#
_entry.id   AF-A0A4U0U1Y6-F1
#
_cell.length_a   1.000
_cell.length_b   1.000
_cell.length_c   1.000
_cell.angle_alpha   90.00
_cell.angle_beta   90.00
_cell.angle_gamma   90.00
#
_symmetry.space_group_name_H-M   'P 1'
#
loop_
_entity.id
_entity.type
_entity.pdbx_description
1 polymer ?
#
loop_
_entity_poly.entity_id
_entity_poly.type
_entity_poly.pdbx_seq_one_letter_code
_entity_poly.pdbx_strand_id
1 'polypeptide(L)'
;MANLFGTLNRFISRLDSEPQAQPHSRSTTGYGFQILRNNNTGLALEPWFDFIIGLNGHNIESPDQNLFTTEIQNCAGSTISLGVYGAKGQQIREVYVPIPSRDSGAGLRLALQWAPLNLTDDVWHILDVMPNSPADVAGLLPYGDYVIGSPDGDLRGDTGLGYLIEQYVEKPLRLYVYNHEYDVTRLLTITPSKHWGGDTGWASRI
;
A
#
# COMPACT_ATOMS: atom_id res chain seq x y z
N MET A 1 14.37 -16.91 32.61
CA MET A 1 14.81 -17.09 31.20
C MET A 1 13.79 -17.97 30.51
N ALA A 2 12.68 -17.40 30.03
CA ALA A 2 11.61 -18.15 29.38
C ALA A 2 11.55 -17.72 27.90
N ASN A 3 11.50 -18.74 27.04
CA ASN A 3 11.70 -18.66 25.59
C ASN A 3 10.67 -17.79 24.87
N LEU A 4 11.12 -16.64 24.34
CA LEU A 4 10.37 -15.73 23.47
C LEU A 4 10.55 -16.06 21.97
N PHE A 5 10.77 -17.34 21.63
CA PHE A 5 10.99 -17.81 20.25
C PHE A 5 9.85 -18.71 19.73
N GLY A 6 8.80 -18.93 20.52
CA GLY A 6 7.73 -19.89 20.20
C GLY A 6 6.52 -19.34 19.43
N THR A 7 6.36 -18.02 19.34
CA THR A 7 5.17 -17.38 18.75
C THR A 7 5.33 -17.02 17.27
N LEU A 8 6.56 -16.75 16.80
CA LEU A 8 6.85 -16.51 15.38
C LEU A 8 6.74 -17.79 14.52
N ASN A 9 7.01 -18.97 15.10
CA ASN A 9 6.95 -20.24 14.37
C ASN A 9 5.54 -20.76 14.07
N ARG A 10 4.49 -20.15 14.62
CA ARG A 10 3.10 -20.61 14.40
C ARG A 10 2.52 -20.12 13.07
N PHE A 11 3.08 -19.08 12.48
CA PHE A 11 2.76 -18.68 11.10
C PHE A 11 3.52 -19.54 10.07
N ILE A 12 4.77 -19.92 10.36
CA ILE A 12 5.62 -20.67 9.42
C ILE A 12 5.21 -22.16 9.34
N SER A 13 4.72 -22.75 10.43
CA SER A 13 4.39 -24.19 10.47
C SER A 13 3.09 -24.61 9.74
N ARG A 14 2.34 -23.66 9.17
CA ARG A 14 1.26 -23.98 8.21
C ARG A 14 1.71 -23.86 6.74
N LEU A 15 2.97 -23.50 6.49
CA LEU A 15 3.52 -23.26 5.16
C LEU A 15 4.57 -24.27 4.69
N ASP A 16 5.03 -25.20 5.55
CA ASP A 16 5.98 -26.25 5.17
C ASP A 16 5.33 -27.64 5.16
N SER A 17 4.53 -27.89 4.12
CA SER A 17 4.18 -29.23 3.66
C SER A 17 4.58 -29.37 2.19
N GLU A 18 5.77 -29.94 1.98
CA GLU A 18 6.37 -30.53 0.75
C GLU A 18 6.80 -29.64 -0.45
N PRO A 19 7.93 -29.98 -1.12
CA PRO A 19 8.50 -29.18 -2.19
C PRO A 19 7.98 -29.64 -3.57
N GLN A 20 7.21 -28.80 -4.25
CA GLN A 20 7.05 -28.87 -5.70
C GLN A 20 7.31 -27.50 -6.33
N ALA A 21 8.27 -27.48 -7.25
CA ALA A 21 8.66 -26.31 -8.02
C ALA A 21 7.52 -25.86 -8.94
N GLN A 22 6.89 -24.74 -8.62
CA GLN A 22 6.09 -23.91 -9.52
C GLN A 22 6.31 -22.42 -9.18
N PRO A 23 6.68 -21.55 -10.13
CA PRO A 23 6.80 -20.12 -9.88
C PRO A 23 5.41 -19.50 -9.99
N HIS A 24 4.64 -19.53 -8.90
CA HIS A 24 3.37 -18.81 -8.83
C HIS A 24 3.32 -17.93 -7.59
N SER A 25 3.20 -16.63 -7.86
CA SER A 25 2.77 -15.53 -6.99
C SER A 25 2.07 -16.00 -5.71
N ARG A 26 2.78 -15.98 -4.58
CA ARG A 26 2.14 -16.00 -3.27
C ARG A 26 1.41 -14.67 -3.10
N SER A 27 0.15 -14.58 -3.52
CA SER A 27 -0.67 -13.43 -3.15
C SER A 27 -0.77 -13.39 -1.63
N THR A 28 -0.44 -12.25 -1.03
CA THR A 28 -0.45 -12.13 0.42
C THR A 28 -1.90 -12.04 0.87
N THR A 29 -2.44 -13.15 1.37
CA THR A 29 -3.82 -13.21 1.86
C THR A 29 -3.88 -12.66 3.28
N GLY A 30 -4.54 -11.52 3.45
CA GLY A 30 -4.68 -10.88 4.75
C GLY A 30 -5.16 -9.44 4.65
N TYR A 31 -5.38 -8.82 5.79
CA TYR A 31 -5.74 -7.41 5.92
C TYR A 31 -4.86 -6.74 6.96
N GLY A 32 -4.75 -5.42 6.86
CA GLY A 32 -4.12 -4.59 7.86
C GLY A 32 -4.49 -3.13 7.68
N PHE A 33 -4.00 -2.28 8.58
CA PHE A 33 -4.09 -0.84 8.41
C PHE A 33 -2.94 -0.37 7.50
N GLN A 34 -3.25 -0.12 6.23
CA GLN A 34 -2.34 0.53 5.30
C GLN A 34 -1.99 1.93 5.80
N ILE A 35 -0.71 2.26 5.79
CA ILE A 35 -0.22 3.58 6.16
C ILE A 35 -0.35 4.50 4.95
N LEU A 36 -1.27 5.45 4.99
CA LEU A 36 -1.44 6.43 3.90
C LEU A 36 -0.52 7.64 4.05
N ARG A 37 -0.17 7.99 5.29
CA ARG A 37 0.72 9.12 5.60
C ARG A 37 1.44 8.87 6.92
N ASN A 38 2.72 9.22 6.95
CA ASN A 38 3.54 9.21 8.15
C ASN A 38 4.09 10.62 8.43
N ASN A 39 3.50 11.32 9.42
CA ASN A 39 4.00 12.62 9.89
C ASN A 39 4.92 12.48 11.11
N ASN A 40 5.30 11.25 11.47
CA ASN A 40 6.24 10.93 12.54
C ASN A 40 7.52 10.34 11.92
N THR A 41 8.44 11.24 11.53
CA THR A 41 9.70 10.86 10.87
C THR A 41 10.63 9.99 11.73
N GLY A 42 10.36 9.86 13.03
CA GLY A 42 11.07 8.92 13.90
C GLY A 42 10.64 7.46 13.71
N LEU A 43 9.53 7.20 13.01
CA LEU A 43 9.06 5.86 12.70
C LEU A 43 9.49 5.48 11.29
N ALA A 44 10.24 4.38 11.18
CA ALA A 44 10.65 3.77 9.92
C ALA A 44 9.47 3.03 9.26
N LEU A 45 8.44 3.79 8.93
CA LEU A 45 7.20 3.36 8.29
C LEU A 45 7.05 4.08 6.95
N GLU A 46 6.94 3.30 5.89
CA GLU A 46 6.78 3.73 4.51
C GLU A 46 5.29 3.88 4.18
N PRO A 47 4.82 5.10 3.85
CA PRO A 47 3.48 5.27 3.33
C PRO A 47 3.26 4.41 2.08
N TRP A 48 2.01 4.02 1.84
CA TRP A 48 1.51 3.13 0.79
C TRP A 48 1.94 1.67 0.91
N PHE A 49 3.20 1.41 1.24
CA PHE A 49 3.78 0.08 1.18
C PHE A 49 3.75 -0.67 2.50
N ASP A 50 3.64 0.03 3.63
CA ASP A 50 3.52 -0.62 4.93
C ASP A 50 2.08 -0.77 5.39
N PHE A 51 1.81 -1.93 5.97
CA PHE A 51 0.54 -2.32 6.57
C PHE A 51 0.78 -2.75 8.00
N ILE A 52 0.10 -2.11 8.95
CA ILE A 52 0.10 -2.55 10.34
C ILE A 52 -0.84 -3.74 10.45
N ILE A 53 -0.27 -4.89 10.77
CA ILE A 53 -0.96 -6.19 10.85
C ILE A 53 -1.03 -6.73 12.28
N GLY A 54 -0.30 -6.12 13.22
CA GLY A 54 -0.27 -6.56 14.60
C GLY A 54 0.09 -5.45 15.59
N LEU A 55 -0.29 -5.68 16.85
CA LEU A 55 -0.03 -4.82 18.00
C LEU A 55 0.38 -5.68 19.20
N ASN A 56 1.56 -5.41 19.78
CA ASN A 56 2.11 -6.12 20.95
C ASN A 56 2.13 -7.65 20.80
N GLY A 57 2.44 -8.15 19.61
CA GLY A 57 2.48 -9.59 19.30
C GLY A 57 1.12 -10.23 19.03
N HIS A 58 0.03 -9.46 19.03
CA HIS A 58 -1.30 -9.90 18.63
C HIS A 58 -1.64 -9.40 17.22
N ASN A 59 -2.30 -10.25 16.42
CA ASN A 59 -2.77 -9.84 15.10
C ASN A 59 -3.97 -8.91 15.21
N ILE A 60 -4.08 -7.97 14.27
CA ILE A 60 -5.26 -7.11 14.12
C ILE A 60 -6.25 -7.83 13.21
N GLU A 61 -7.39 -8.24 13.75
CA GLU A 61 -8.43 -8.97 13.01
C GLU A 61 -9.66 -8.11 12.72
N SER A 62 -9.77 -6.94 13.35
CA SER A 62 -10.92 -6.05 13.23
C SER A 62 -10.59 -4.80 12.40
N PRO A 63 -11.47 -4.40 11.45
CA PRO A 63 -11.35 -3.13 10.74
C PRO A 63 -11.74 -1.92 11.62
N ASP A 64 -12.21 -2.13 12.85
CA ASP A 64 -12.67 -1.05 13.72
C ASP A 64 -11.50 -0.16 14.18
N GLN A 65 -11.41 1.02 13.57
CA GLN A 65 -10.41 2.03 13.89
C GLN A 65 -10.51 2.51 15.34
N ASN A 66 -11.70 2.51 15.96
CA ASN A 66 -11.87 2.92 17.35
C ASN A 66 -11.26 1.90 18.30
N LEU A 67 -11.41 0.61 18.01
CA LEU A 67 -10.78 -0.47 18.77
C LEU A 67 -9.25 -0.31 18.72
N PHE A 68 -8.68 -0.20 17.52
CA PHE A 68 -7.23 0.00 17.33
C PHE A 68 -6.72 1.25 18.06
N THR A 69 -7.44 2.37 17.93
CA THR A 69 -7.10 3.62 18.63
C THR A 69 -7.16 3.46 20.15
N THR A 70 -8.18 2.76 20.65
CA THR A 70 -8.35 2.49 22.09
C THR A 70 -7.22 1.62 22.63
N GLU A 71 -6.83 0.57 21.90
CA GLU A 71 -5.71 -0.29 22.27
C GLU A 71 -4.40 0.50 22.36
N ILE A 72 -4.12 1.37 21.39
CA ILE A 72 -2.95 2.27 21.45
C ILE A 72 -3.04 3.22 22.66
N GLN A 73 -4.20 3.83 22.90
CA GLN A 73 -4.39 4.76 24.02
C GLN A 73 -4.29 4.09 25.40
N ASN A 74 -4.57 2.80 25.49
CA ASN A 74 -4.36 2.00 26.70
C ASN A 74 -2.88 1.77 27.00
N CYS A 75 -2.01 1.90 26.00
CA CYS A 75 -0.55 1.84 26.13
C CYS A 75 0.10 3.22 26.31
N ALA A 76 -0.65 4.28 26.61
CA ALA A 76 -0.10 5.63 26.79
C ALA A 76 1.01 5.68 27.85
N GLY A 77 2.13 6.36 27.51
CA GLY A 77 3.31 6.44 28.35
C GLY A 77 4.22 5.20 28.31
N SER A 78 3.92 4.22 27.44
CA SER A 78 4.74 3.02 27.24
C SER A 78 5.20 2.90 25.78
N THR A 79 6.03 1.89 25.49
CA THR A 79 6.42 1.54 24.12
C THR A 79 5.65 0.30 23.68
N ILE A 80 5.01 0.37 22.51
CA ILE A 80 4.33 -0.78 21.88
C ILE A 80 5.21 -1.37 20.78
N SER A 81 4.94 -2.62 20.40
CA SER A 81 5.43 -3.19 19.14
C SER A 81 4.31 -3.23 18.10
N LEU A 82 4.59 -2.74 16.90
CA LEU A 82 3.73 -2.90 15.73
C LEU A 82 4.30 -4.00 14.85
N GLY A 83 3.49 -5.01 14.54
CA GLY A 83 3.78 -5.93 13.45
C GLY A 83 3.45 -5.27 12.13
N VAL A 84 4.43 -5.12 11.25
CA VAL A 84 4.31 -4.39 9.99
C VAL A 84 4.67 -5.31 8.82
N TYR A 85 3.74 -5.47 7.88
CA TYR A 85 4.01 -6.05 6.58
C TYR A 85 4.43 -4.94 5.61
N GLY A 86 5.64 -5.03 5.09
CA GLY A 86 6.15 -4.18 4.03
C GLY A 86 5.97 -4.85 2.67
N ALA A 87 5.12 -4.26 1.82
CA ALA A 87 4.87 -4.74 0.47
C ALA A 87 6.14 -4.71 -0.40
N LYS A 88 7.01 -3.71 -0.20
CA LYS A 88 8.35 -3.69 -0.81
C LYS A 88 9.18 -4.83 -0.21
N GLY A 89 9.45 -5.85 -1.01
CA GLY A 89 10.22 -7.02 -0.61
C GLY A 89 9.45 -8.06 0.22
N GLN A 90 8.14 -7.88 0.41
CA GLN A 90 7.24 -8.86 1.06
C GLN A 90 7.75 -9.35 2.43
N GLN A 91 8.13 -8.42 3.29
CA GLN A 91 8.74 -8.71 4.58
C GLN A 91 7.86 -8.31 5.76
N ILE A 92 7.88 -9.10 6.83
CA ILE A 92 7.24 -8.75 8.11
C ILE A 92 8.33 -8.33 9.09
N ARG A 93 8.15 -7.18 9.73
CA ARG A 93 9.07 -6.64 10.74
C ARG A 93 8.32 -6.06 11.93
N GLU A 94 9.00 -5.94 13.06
CA GLU A 94 8.49 -5.23 14.23
C GLU A 94 9.02 -3.80 14.25
N VAL A 95 8.12 -2.85 14.52
CA VAL A 95 8.45 -1.44 14.75
C VAL A 95 8.06 -1.06 16.16
N TYR A 96 9.03 -0.62 16.96
CA TYR A 96 8.79 -0.19 18.34
C TYR A 96 8.40 1.29 18.35
N VAL A 97 7.24 1.59 18.92
CA VAL A 97 6.64 2.92 18.90
C VAL A 97 6.42 3.43 20.32
N PRO A 98 7.08 4.52 20.75
CA PRO A 98 6.75 5.16 22.02
C PRO A 98 5.41 5.87 21.91
N ILE A 99 4.47 5.53 22.78
CA ILE A 99 3.14 6.15 22.83
C ILE A 99 3.19 7.33 23.81
N PRO A 100 2.90 8.56 23.35
CA PRO A 100 2.85 9.72 24.24
C PRO A 100 1.84 9.53 25.37
N SER A 101 2.11 10.15 26.53
CA SER A 101 1.13 10.21 27.63
C SER A 101 -0.15 10.88 27.18
N ARG A 102 -1.31 10.50 27.75
CA ARG A 102 -2.63 11.03 27.36
C ARG A 102 -2.71 12.56 27.40
N ASP A 103 -1.96 13.17 28.32
CA ASP A 103 -1.94 14.62 28.55
C ASP A 103 -1.21 15.41 27.45
N SER A 104 -0.41 14.73 26.62
CA SER A 104 0.38 15.38 25.56
C SER A 104 -0.45 15.79 24.33
N GLY A 105 -1.65 15.23 24.17
CA GLY A 105 -2.47 15.40 22.96
C GLY A 105 -1.83 14.87 21.67
N ALA A 106 -0.64 14.26 21.75
CA ALA A 106 0.10 13.76 20.60
C ALA A 106 -0.33 12.32 20.30
N GLY A 107 -0.99 12.11 19.16
CA GLY A 107 -1.26 10.77 18.61
C GLY A 107 -0.05 10.20 17.85
N LEU A 108 -0.24 9.05 17.20
CA LEU A 108 0.79 8.43 16.35
C LEU A 108 1.22 9.29 15.15
N ARG A 109 0.39 10.27 14.77
CA ARG A 109 0.57 11.12 13.57
C ARG A 109 0.65 10.31 12.27
N LEU A 110 -0.07 9.18 12.23
CA LEU A 110 -0.27 8.34 11.05
C LEU A 110 -1.68 8.55 10.51
N ALA A 111 -1.83 8.53 9.19
CA ALA A 111 -3.11 8.32 8.54
C ALA A 111 -3.20 6.86 8.09
N LEU A 112 -4.26 6.17 8.48
CA LEU A 112 -4.41 4.73 8.29
C LEU A 112 -5.72 4.42 7.56
N GLN A 113 -5.72 3.35 6.76
CA GLN A 113 -6.92 2.81 6.14
C GLN A 113 -6.91 1.29 6.23
N TRP A 114 -8.02 0.67 6.61
CA TRP A 114 -8.16 -0.77 6.53
C TRP A 114 -8.17 -1.22 5.08
N ALA A 115 -7.24 -2.10 4.72
CA ALA A 115 -7.04 -2.55 3.34
C ALA A 115 -6.52 -3.99 3.30
N PRO A 116 -6.80 -4.73 2.22
CA PRO A 116 -6.20 -6.03 2.01
C PRO A 116 -4.70 -5.88 1.69
N LEU A 117 -3.88 -6.84 2.12
CA LEU A 117 -2.42 -6.79 1.93
C LEU A 117 -2.00 -6.94 0.47
N ASN A 118 -2.83 -7.58 -0.35
CA ASN A 118 -2.65 -7.71 -1.80
C ASN A 118 -3.09 -6.44 -2.57
N LEU A 119 -3.40 -5.33 -1.88
CA LEU A 119 -3.69 -4.06 -2.55
C LEU A 119 -2.53 -3.60 -3.44
N THR A 120 -1.30 -3.96 -3.07
CA THR A 120 -0.07 -3.62 -3.80
C THR A 120 0.38 -4.71 -4.78
N ASP A 121 -0.41 -5.76 -5.00
CA ASP A 121 -0.04 -6.85 -5.91
C ASP A 121 -0.27 -6.42 -7.38
N ASP A 122 -1.33 -5.66 -7.64
CA ASP A 122 -1.69 -5.15 -8.96
C ASP A 122 -1.03 -3.78 -9.20
N VAL A 123 0.05 -3.76 -9.98
CA VAL A 123 0.83 -2.55 -10.29
C VAL A 123 1.11 -2.48 -11.79
N TRP A 124 0.96 -1.30 -12.37
CA TRP A 124 1.22 -1.05 -13.80
C TRP A 124 2.43 -0.14 -13.98
N HIS A 125 3.45 -0.62 -14.69
CA HIS A 125 4.66 0.12 -14.94
C HIS A 125 4.47 1.02 -16.15
N ILE A 126 4.59 2.33 -15.98
CA ILE A 126 4.53 3.25 -17.12
C ILE A 126 5.81 3.08 -17.94
N LEU A 127 5.68 2.66 -19.19
CA LEU A 127 6.77 2.50 -20.13
C LEU A 127 6.90 3.76 -20.99
N ASP A 128 6.52 3.68 -22.26
CA ASP A 128 6.54 4.81 -23.18
C ASP A 128 5.35 5.74 -22.94
N VAL A 129 5.59 7.04 -22.97
CA VAL A 129 4.55 8.09 -22.91
C VAL A 129 4.63 8.90 -24.20
N MET A 130 3.54 8.94 -24.97
CA MET A 130 3.52 9.65 -26.25
C MET A 130 3.37 11.16 -26.05
N PRO A 131 4.11 12.00 -26.80
CA PRO A 131 3.98 13.46 -26.71
C PRO A 131 2.55 13.95 -26.98
N ASN A 132 2.10 14.93 -26.20
CA ASN A 132 0.75 15.53 -26.24
C ASN A 132 -0.41 14.57 -25.97
N SER A 133 -0.12 13.36 -25.48
CA SER A 133 -1.16 12.43 -25.06
C SER A 133 -1.78 12.81 -23.71
N PRO A 134 -2.92 12.21 -23.33
CA PRO A 134 -3.47 12.34 -21.99
C PRO A 134 -2.46 12.00 -20.88
N ALA A 135 -1.58 11.02 -21.09
CA ALA A 135 -0.56 10.60 -20.13
C ALA A 135 0.56 11.65 -19.99
N ASP A 136 1.02 12.21 -21.10
CA ASP A 136 2.03 13.28 -21.13
C ASP A 136 1.50 14.56 -20.47
N VAL A 137 0.28 14.98 -20.86
CA VAL A 137 -0.39 16.16 -20.30
C VAL A 137 -0.64 16.00 -18.79
N ALA A 138 -0.94 14.79 -18.33
CA ALA A 138 -1.08 14.51 -16.90
C ALA A 138 0.26 14.53 -16.15
N GLY A 139 1.40 14.40 -16.83
CA GLY A 139 2.73 14.35 -16.22
C GLY A 139 3.12 12.96 -15.69
N LEU A 140 2.71 11.90 -16.39
CA LEU A 140 3.28 10.57 -16.18
C LEU A 140 4.72 10.53 -16.70
N LEU A 141 5.63 10.01 -15.88
CA LEU A 141 7.04 9.89 -16.19
C LEU A 141 7.32 8.49 -16.76
N PRO A 142 7.83 8.40 -18.00
CA PRO A 142 8.12 7.12 -18.62
C PRO A 142 9.20 6.38 -17.83
N TYR A 143 9.05 5.07 -17.67
CA TYR A 143 9.92 4.14 -16.94
C TYR A 143 10.08 4.41 -15.43
N GLY A 144 9.81 5.62 -14.96
CA GLY A 144 9.91 6.02 -13.55
C GLY A 144 8.67 5.69 -12.73
N ASP A 145 7.49 5.81 -13.34
CA ASP A 145 6.20 5.77 -12.66
C ASP A 145 5.55 4.38 -12.67
N TYR A 146 4.85 4.08 -11.59
CA TYR A 146 4.04 2.89 -11.38
C TYR A 146 2.66 3.31 -10.87
N VAL A 147 1.60 2.92 -11.58
CA VAL A 147 0.22 3.09 -11.07
C VAL A 147 -0.03 1.97 -10.07
N ILE A 148 -0.37 2.35 -8.84
CA ILE A 148 -0.52 1.45 -7.69
C ILE A 148 -1.93 1.45 -7.09
N GLY A 149 -2.85 2.24 -7.67
CA GLY A 149 -4.20 2.37 -7.14
C GLY A 149 -4.98 3.52 -7.78
N SER A 150 -6.28 3.59 -7.48
CA SER A 150 -7.13 4.73 -7.79
C SER A 150 -8.17 4.93 -6.69
N PRO A 151 -8.50 6.17 -6.30
CA PRO A 151 -9.66 6.44 -5.45
C PRO A 151 -10.99 6.35 -6.23
N ASP A 152 -10.94 6.28 -7.56
CA ASP A 152 -12.09 6.42 -8.45
C ASP A 152 -12.60 5.07 -9.01
N GLY A 153 -11.93 3.97 -8.65
CA GLY A 153 -12.31 2.61 -9.03
C GLY A 153 -11.31 1.56 -8.54
N ASP A 154 -11.72 0.29 -8.57
CA ASP A 154 -10.85 -0.83 -8.21
C ASP A 154 -9.93 -1.18 -9.39
N LEU A 155 -8.68 -1.49 -9.07
CA LEU A 155 -7.65 -1.86 -10.04
C LEU A 155 -7.23 -3.30 -9.73
N ARG A 156 -7.76 -4.26 -10.51
CA ARG A 156 -7.54 -5.70 -10.29
C ARG A 156 -7.22 -6.44 -11.56
N GLY A 157 -6.19 -7.28 -11.49
CA GLY A 157 -5.70 -8.09 -12.59
C GLY A 157 -5.20 -7.26 -13.76
N ASP A 158 -4.58 -7.91 -14.75
CA ASP A 158 -3.84 -7.24 -15.82
C ASP A 158 -4.67 -6.18 -16.60
N THR A 159 -5.98 -6.41 -16.74
CA THR A 159 -6.90 -5.55 -17.51
C THR A 159 -7.54 -4.41 -16.69
N GLY A 160 -7.36 -4.39 -15.37
CA GLY A 160 -8.09 -3.49 -14.46
C GLY A 160 -7.90 -2.01 -14.80
N LEU A 161 -6.65 -1.59 -15.04
CA LEU A 161 -6.34 -0.20 -15.38
C LEU A 161 -6.93 0.20 -16.75
N GLY A 162 -6.82 -0.66 -17.76
CA GLY A 162 -7.40 -0.40 -19.08
C GLY A 162 -8.91 -0.19 -19.01
N TYR A 163 -9.62 -1.07 -18.29
CA TYR A 163 -11.06 -0.96 -18.08
C TYR A 163 -11.45 0.34 -17.36
N LEU A 164 -10.75 0.68 -16.29
CA LEU A 164 -11.02 1.91 -15.55
C LEU A 164 -10.85 3.16 -16.43
N ILE A 165 -9.80 3.18 -17.26
CA ILE A 165 -9.55 4.30 -18.18
C ILE A 165 -10.66 4.44 -19.21
N GLU A 166 -11.17 3.34 -19.75
CA GLU A 166 -12.30 3.35 -20.69
C GLU A 166 -13.57 3.94 -20.08
N GLN A 167 -13.84 3.66 -18.81
CA GLN A 167 -15.00 4.22 -18.09
C GLN A 167 -14.91 5.74 -17.86
N TYR A 168 -13.68 6.27 -17.83
CA TYR A 168 -13.39 7.68 -17.56
C TYR A 168 -12.98 8.46 -18.82
N VAL A 169 -13.27 7.95 -20.02
CA VAL A 169 -13.09 8.71 -21.26
C VAL A 169 -13.83 10.05 -21.19
N GLU A 170 -13.10 11.12 -21.50
CA GLU A 170 -13.50 12.53 -21.42
C GLU A 170 -13.88 13.00 -19.99
N LYS A 171 -13.40 12.30 -18.95
CA LYS A 171 -13.62 12.65 -17.54
C LYS A 171 -12.32 12.63 -16.74
N PRO A 172 -12.19 13.46 -15.70
CA PRO A 172 -11.05 13.36 -14.79
C PRO A 172 -11.02 12.02 -14.05
N LEU A 173 -9.90 11.31 -14.14
CA LEU A 173 -9.58 10.08 -13.42
C LEU A 173 -8.36 10.32 -12.55
N ARG A 174 -8.44 10.01 -11.25
CA ARG A 174 -7.31 10.12 -10.33
C ARG A 174 -6.62 8.78 -10.18
N LEU A 175 -5.29 8.81 -10.15
CA LEU A 175 -4.43 7.63 -9.99
C LEU A 175 -3.43 7.89 -8.87
N TYR A 176 -3.21 6.89 -8.03
CA TYR A 176 -2.06 6.84 -7.14
C TYR A 176 -0.87 6.33 -7.92
N VAL A 177 0.17 7.17 -8.02
CA VAL A 177 1.38 6.91 -8.80
C VAL A 177 2.58 6.91 -7.87
N TYR A 178 3.28 5.79 -7.81
CA TYR A 178 4.59 5.68 -7.19
C TYR A 178 5.66 5.99 -8.23
N ASN A 179 6.66 6.79 -7.87
CA ASN A 179 7.85 6.98 -8.69
C ASN A 179 9.04 6.36 -7.97
N HIS A 180 9.73 5.43 -8.64
CA HIS A 180 10.84 4.70 -8.02
C HIS A 180 12.15 5.49 -7.98
N GLU A 181 12.35 6.45 -8.89
CA GLU A 181 13.57 7.28 -8.92
C GLU A 181 13.61 8.25 -7.75
N TYR A 182 12.45 8.83 -7.40
CA TYR A 182 12.31 9.78 -6.30
C TYR A 182 11.82 9.15 -5.00
N ASP A 183 11.41 7.87 -5.03
CA ASP A 183 10.78 7.13 -3.94
C ASP A 183 9.60 7.87 -3.28
N VAL A 184 8.69 8.39 -4.12
CA VAL A 184 7.51 9.14 -3.68
C VAL A 184 6.23 8.61 -4.30
N THR A 185 5.14 8.68 -3.54
CA THR A 185 3.79 8.46 -4.06
C THR A 185 3.07 9.80 -4.21
N ARG A 186 2.38 9.99 -5.34
CA ARG A 186 1.56 11.17 -5.63
C ARG A 186 0.20 10.81 -6.18
N LEU A 187 -0.78 11.69 -5.96
CA LEU A 187 -2.06 11.62 -6.64
C LEU A 187 -1.95 12.40 -7.95
N LEU A 188 -2.17 11.71 -9.07
CA LEU A 188 -2.18 12.28 -10.40
C LEU A 188 -3.60 12.32 -10.93
N THR A 189 -3.99 13.37 -11.66
CA THR A 189 -5.27 13.40 -12.38
C THR A 189 -4.99 13.37 -13.87
N ILE A 190 -5.54 12.37 -14.56
CA ILE A 190 -5.52 12.24 -16.01
C ILE A 190 -6.94 12.42 -16.55
N THR A 191 -7.08 13.01 -17.74
CA THR A 191 -8.36 13.02 -18.47
C THR A 191 -8.18 12.20 -19.73
N PRO A 192 -8.53 10.90 -19.72
CA PRO A 192 -8.46 10.05 -20.90
C PRO A 192 -9.27 10.65 -22.05
N SER A 193 -8.78 10.53 -23.28
CA SER A 193 -9.47 11.02 -24.47
C SER A 193 -9.30 10.05 -25.62
N LYS A 194 -10.25 10.03 -26.55
CA LYS A 194 -10.10 9.33 -27.85
C LYS A 194 -9.69 10.28 -28.99
N HIS A 195 -9.69 11.59 -28.73
CA HIS A 195 -9.47 12.61 -29.75
C HIS A 195 -8.00 13.02 -29.91
N TRP A 196 -7.09 12.47 -29.12
CA TRP A 196 -5.65 12.79 -29.18
C TRP A 196 -4.90 12.08 -30.32
N GLY A 197 -5.57 11.19 -31.06
CA GLY A 197 -5.05 10.60 -32.31
C GLY A 197 -4.37 9.23 -32.18
N GLY A 198 -4.50 8.54 -31.04
CA GLY A 198 -4.05 7.14 -30.89
C GLY A 198 -5.19 6.15 -30.66
N ASP A 199 -4.83 4.86 -30.57
CA ASP A 199 -5.79 3.74 -30.55
C ASP A 199 -6.49 3.54 -29.20
N THR A 200 -5.91 4.06 -28.11
CA THR A 200 -6.40 3.89 -26.73
C THR A 200 -6.82 5.22 -26.12
N GLY A 201 -7.64 5.17 -25.06
CA GLY A 201 -8.07 6.36 -24.30
C GLY A 201 -6.93 7.14 -23.63
N TRP A 202 -5.72 6.60 -23.64
CA TRP A 202 -4.52 7.16 -23.01
C TRP A 202 -3.28 6.57 -23.68
N ALA A 203 -2.21 7.35 -23.82
CA ALA A 203 -1.04 6.92 -24.57
C ALA A 203 0.14 6.54 -23.68
N SER A 204 -0.07 5.53 -22.83
CA SER A 204 1.07 4.86 -22.22
C SER A 204 1.01 3.36 -22.45
N ARG A 205 2.19 2.76 -22.59
CA ARG A 205 2.34 1.30 -22.54
C ARG A 205 2.57 0.92 -21.08
N ILE A 206 1.87 -0.11 -20.62
CA ILE A 206 1.89 -0.62 -19.25
C ILE A 206 2.36 -2.05 -19.15
#